data_AF-A0A1A3QVU4-F1
#
_entry.id   AF-A0A1A3QVU4-F1
#
_cell.length_a   1.000
_cell.length_b   1.000
_cell.length_c   1.000
_cell.angle_alpha   90.00
_cell.angle_beta   90.00
_cell.angle_gamma   90.00
#
_symmetry.space_group_name_H-M   'P 1'
#
loop_
_entity.id
_entity.type
_entity.pdbx_description
1 polymer ?
#
loop_
_entity_poly.entity_id
_entity_poly.type
_entity_poly.pdbx_seq_one_letter_code
_entity_poly.pdbx_strand_id
1 'polypeptide(L)'
;MPRSYPQLTARLFAAYALTSTWVIVCVIAHMYFQRVVFSNDLWWLQYYVGNYAPGFVRRGLGGELIRIFAPGHYFTAAYAMLWASILVWLIALAALAWRILTVPSGGARSQRKVMLALLVPVLPFSLSYAIYSPHPELFGMTALLAYSVALTAVSTPRARMSLSALYGIAIAVLVLMHEAIPLAFALGAVLAIVVLAKDSARATQRMCAALAVGPGIVSTLLVAALGRRDVAAQLCAHVPHGMIEHPWGVSTTPQKALDYMLGRVESRTDFHDFMCNKVIPIFDSDTAGAVYMVLHWGFFPLLGAFVLGVVYFAGTAGTIRYFSGVPVRAFLGEFRHNLVLPLLGAALVVPLFVTAVDWTRWWILITFDVAVVYLLYAVSRPEIEQVPSRRNVLLWVYVVVALALLPTGAANNVGVWSVHLF
;
A
#
# COMPACT_ATOMS: atom_id res chain seq x y z
N MET A 1 -8.13 9.53 -44.31
CA MET A 1 -7.46 10.61 -43.52
C MET A 1 -8.34 10.96 -42.34
N PRO A 2 -7.91 10.79 -41.08
CA PRO A 2 -8.67 11.31 -39.95
C PRO A 2 -8.53 12.84 -39.95
N ARG A 3 -9.65 13.56 -39.96
CA ARG A 3 -9.66 15.02 -39.72
C ARG A 3 -9.16 15.27 -38.29
N SER A 4 -7.91 15.68 -38.16
CA SER A 4 -7.37 16.20 -36.92
C SER A 4 -8.14 17.47 -36.56
N TYR A 5 -8.91 17.45 -35.46
CA TYR A 5 -9.59 18.63 -34.92
C TYR A 5 -8.69 19.31 -33.87
N PRO A 6 -7.84 20.30 -34.24
CA PRO A 6 -6.87 20.91 -33.33
C PRO A 6 -7.50 21.54 -32.08
N GLN A 7 -8.73 22.04 -32.18
CA GLN A 7 -9.47 22.63 -31.06
C GLN A 7 -9.91 21.61 -30.00
N LEU A 8 -10.19 20.36 -30.40
CA LEU A 8 -10.54 19.29 -29.45
C LEU A 8 -9.31 18.84 -28.66
N THR A 9 -8.16 18.79 -29.33
CA THR A 9 -6.86 18.45 -28.74
C THR A 9 -6.41 19.48 -27.71
N ALA A 10 -6.59 20.78 -27.99
CA ALA A 10 -6.24 21.85 -27.05
C ALA A 10 -7.09 21.83 -25.76
N ARG A 11 -8.41 21.58 -25.87
CA ARG A 11 -9.31 21.48 -24.71
C ARG A 11 -9.00 20.25 -23.85
N LEU A 12 -8.67 19.12 -24.46
CA LEU A 12 -8.28 17.91 -23.74
C LEU A 12 -6.93 18.07 -23.04
N PHE A 13 -5.98 18.72 -23.70
CA PHE A 13 -4.69 19.05 -23.08
C PHE A 13 -4.87 19.96 -21.86
N ALA A 14 -5.70 21.00 -21.97
CA ALA A 14 -6.04 21.87 -20.84
C ALA A 14 -6.70 21.08 -19.69
N ALA A 15 -7.63 20.16 -19.99
CA ALA A 15 -8.25 19.33 -18.96
C ALA A 15 -7.23 18.44 -18.22
N TYR A 16 -6.30 17.81 -18.94
CA TYR A 16 -5.24 17.01 -18.31
C TYR A 16 -4.26 17.86 -17.49
N ALA A 17 -3.87 19.03 -17.99
CA ALA A 17 -3.00 19.95 -17.28
C ALA A 17 -3.66 20.45 -15.98
N LEU A 18 -4.91 20.93 -16.06
CA LEU A 18 -5.67 21.39 -14.90
C LEU A 18 -5.88 20.29 -13.87
N THR A 19 -6.20 19.08 -14.32
CA THR A 19 -6.36 17.92 -13.41
C THR A 19 -5.04 17.57 -12.73
N SER A 20 -3.93 17.61 -13.46
CA SER A 20 -2.59 17.35 -12.89
C SER A 20 -2.22 18.40 -11.84
N THR A 21 -2.46 19.69 -12.14
CA THR A 21 -2.27 20.79 -11.20
C THR A 21 -3.14 20.61 -9.95
N TRP A 22 -4.42 20.24 -10.13
CA TRP A 22 -5.32 19.96 -9.01
C TRP A 22 -4.80 18.84 -8.12
N VAL A 23 -4.35 17.72 -8.70
CA VAL A 23 -3.74 16.62 -7.93
C VAL A 23 -2.56 17.13 -7.11
N ILE A 24 -1.65 17.93 -7.69
CA ILE A 24 -0.51 18.52 -6.97
C ILE A 24 -0.97 19.42 -5.82
N VAL A 25 -1.98 20.27 -6.03
CA VAL A 25 -2.54 21.13 -4.98
C VAL A 25 -3.12 20.29 -3.84
N CYS A 26 -3.89 19.25 -4.16
CA CYS A 26 -4.42 18.33 -3.16
C CYS A 26 -3.30 17.60 -2.39
N VAL A 27 -2.23 17.17 -3.07
CA VAL A 27 -1.05 16.55 -2.43
C VAL A 27 -0.47 17.47 -1.37
N ILE A 28 -0.21 18.74 -1.75
CA ILE A 28 0.33 19.75 -0.84
C ILE A 28 -0.62 19.96 0.34
N ALA A 29 -1.93 20.04 0.08
CA ALA A 29 -2.94 20.20 1.12
C ALA A 29 -2.98 18.99 2.08
N HIS A 30 -2.92 17.75 1.56
CA HIS A 30 -2.87 16.54 2.38
C HIS A 30 -1.59 16.46 3.21
N MET A 31 -0.43 16.78 2.63
CA MET A 31 0.84 16.81 3.35
C MET A 31 0.83 17.88 4.45
N TYR A 32 0.33 19.07 4.15
CA TYR A 32 0.18 20.14 5.14
C TYR A 32 -0.76 19.72 6.26
N PHE A 33 -1.94 19.21 5.92
CA PHE A 33 -2.93 18.76 6.89
C PHE A 33 -2.31 17.69 7.80
N GLN A 34 -1.66 16.69 7.23
CA GLN A 34 -1.09 15.61 8.00
C GLN A 34 0.09 16.08 8.88
N ARG A 35 1.07 16.85 8.36
CA ARG A 35 2.23 17.26 9.17
C ARG A 35 1.92 18.34 10.19
N VAL A 36 1.05 19.28 9.84
CA VAL A 36 0.87 20.53 10.61
C VAL A 36 -0.44 20.53 11.39
N VAL A 37 -1.52 19.98 10.84
CA VAL A 37 -2.86 20.10 11.41
C VAL A 37 -3.27 18.87 12.22
N PHE A 38 -2.96 17.66 11.75
CA PHE A 38 -3.43 16.42 12.37
C PHE A 38 -2.42 15.29 12.15
N SER A 39 -1.38 15.26 13.00
CA SER A 39 -0.27 14.32 12.87
C SER A 39 -0.57 12.91 13.37
N ASN A 40 -0.03 11.90 12.69
CA ASN A 40 -0.13 10.48 13.08
C ASN A 40 1.24 9.90 13.51
N ASP A 41 2.20 10.77 13.85
CA ASP A 41 3.59 10.37 14.10
C ASP A 41 3.74 9.31 15.18
N LEU A 42 2.96 9.39 16.26
CA LEU A 42 2.98 8.38 17.33
C LEU A 42 2.81 6.96 16.78
N TRP A 43 1.90 6.78 15.82
CA TRP A 43 1.58 5.47 15.24
C TRP A 43 2.54 5.05 14.14
N TRP A 44 3.17 6.00 13.47
CA TRP A 44 4.12 5.69 12.40
C TRP A 44 5.51 5.36 12.92
N LEU A 45 5.98 6.12 13.91
CA LEU A 45 7.31 5.95 14.49
C LEU A 45 7.42 4.65 15.29
N GLN A 46 6.29 4.05 15.68
CA GLN A 46 6.23 2.78 16.39
C GLN A 46 6.91 1.62 15.65
N TYR A 47 6.94 1.65 14.31
CA TYR A 47 7.55 0.59 13.49
C TYR A 47 9.08 0.54 13.62
N TYR A 48 9.69 1.58 14.19
CA TYR A 48 11.13 1.70 14.34
C TYR A 48 11.61 1.51 15.79
N VAL A 49 10.70 1.15 16.69
CA VAL A 49 11.00 0.97 18.11
C VAL A 49 11.66 -0.40 18.38
N GLY A 50 11.16 -1.45 17.73
CA GLY A 50 11.72 -2.80 17.87
C GLY A 50 13.13 -2.89 17.28
N ASN A 51 14.08 -3.42 18.04
CA ASN A 51 15.48 -3.60 17.63
C ASN A 51 16.05 -4.91 18.18
N TYR A 52 17.24 -5.32 17.74
CA TYR A 52 17.87 -6.59 18.11
C TYR A 52 18.79 -6.53 19.33
N ALA A 53 18.86 -5.41 20.07
CA ALA A 53 19.62 -5.35 21.33
C ALA A 53 19.25 -6.46 22.34
N PRO A 54 17.96 -6.76 22.58
CA PRO A 54 17.56 -7.87 23.46
C PRO A 54 17.59 -9.24 22.75
N GLY A 55 18.15 -9.34 21.54
CA GLY A 55 18.16 -10.56 20.72
C GLY A 55 17.19 -10.51 19.54
N PHE A 56 16.92 -11.65 18.91
CA PHE A 56 16.07 -11.72 17.72
C PHE A 56 14.60 -11.49 18.06
N VAL A 57 14.04 -10.34 17.68
CA VAL A 57 12.64 -9.96 17.93
C VAL A 57 11.93 -9.64 16.62
N ARG A 58 10.60 -9.78 16.58
CA ARG A 58 9.83 -9.33 15.41
C ARG A 58 10.01 -7.82 15.17
N ARG A 59 9.96 -7.37 13.91
CA ARG A 59 10.17 -5.96 13.50
C ARG A 59 11.53 -5.35 13.87
N GLY A 60 12.50 -6.15 14.31
CA GLY A 60 13.77 -5.63 14.83
C GLY A 60 14.66 -4.92 13.79
N LEU A 61 14.54 -5.24 12.50
CA LEU A 61 15.34 -4.57 11.47
C LEU A 61 15.02 -3.08 11.36
N GLY A 62 13.76 -2.68 11.64
CA GLY A 62 13.36 -1.28 11.63
C GLY A 62 14.19 -0.45 12.60
N GLY A 63 14.27 -0.86 13.87
CA GLY A 63 15.07 -0.17 14.87
C GLY A 63 16.57 -0.33 14.69
N GLU A 64 17.05 -1.45 14.14
CA GLU A 64 18.49 -1.58 13.82
C GLU A 64 18.94 -0.57 12.77
N LEU A 65 18.12 -0.26 11.76
CA LEU A 65 18.42 0.80 10.80
C LEU A 65 18.54 2.18 11.48
N ILE A 66 17.74 2.42 12.53
CA ILE A 66 17.82 3.67 13.30
C ILE A 66 19.10 3.72 14.14
N ARG A 67 19.55 2.59 14.67
CA ARG A 67 20.75 2.49 15.52
C ARG A 67 22.06 2.68 14.77
N ILE A 68 22.05 2.73 13.44
CA ILE A 68 23.19 3.17 12.63
C ILE A 68 23.54 4.64 12.95
N PHE A 69 22.55 5.43 13.36
CA PHE A 69 22.72 6.82 13.78
C PHE A 69 23.00 6.93 15.28
N ALA A 70 23.61 8.05 15.69
CA ALA A 70 23.91 8.28 17.11
C ALA A 70 22.62 8.30 17.96
N PRO A 71 22.65 7.84 19.23
CA PRO A 71 21.45 7.67 20.06
C PRO A 71 20.56 8.93 20.19
N GLY A 72 21.14 10.13 20.15
CA GLY A 72 20.40 11.40 20.21
C GLY A 72 19.61 11.74 18.93
N HIS A 73 19.70 10.94 17.87
CA HIS A 73 19.08 11.20 16.57
C HIS A 73 17.92 10.26 16.22
N TYR A 74 17.40 9.50 17.20
CA TYR A 74 16.31 8.53 16.95
C TYR A 74 15.16 9.12 16.13
N PHE A 75 14.57 10.24 16.56
CA PHE A 75 13.43 10.83 15.85
C PHE A 75 13.80 11.27 14.44
N THR A 76 14.94 11.93 14.27
CA THR A 76 15.42 12.36 12.95
C THR A 76 15.59 11.18 12.01
N ALA A 77 16.23 10.11 12.47
CA ALA A 77 16.45 8.90 11.68
C ALA A 77 15.12 8.17 11.39
N ALA A 78 14.21 8.07 12.35
CA ALA A 78 12.91 7.43 12.17
C ALA A 78 12.03 8.21 11.18
N TYR A 79 12.03 9.55 11.24
CA TYR A 79 11.40 10.39 10.23
C TYR A 79 12.07 10.24 8.86
N ALA A 80 13.40 10.16 8.79
CA ALA A 80 14.10 9.95 7.53
C ALA A 80 13.69 8.62 6.88
N MET A 81 13.56 7.55 7.66
CA MET A 81 13.08 6.24 7.17
C MET A 81 11.63 6.29 6.69
N LEU A 82 10.77 7.01 7.42
CA LEU A 82 9.39 7.26 7.03
C LEU A 82 9.34 7.99 5.68
N TRP A 83 10.05 9.10 5.51
CA TRP A 83 10.11 9.83 4.25
C TRP A 83 10.75 9.03 3.11
N ALA A 84 11.75 8.20 3.41
CA ALA A 84 12.37 7.32 2.42
C ALA A 84 11.35 6.35 1.82
N SER A 85 10.48 5.76 2.64
CA SER A 85 9.41 4.85 2.18
C SER A 85 8.42 5.56 1.24
N ILE A 86 8.04 6.81 1.56
CA ILE A 86 7.18 7.64 0.71
C ILE A 86 7.89 7.92 -0.61
N LEU A 87 9.13 8.40 -0.57
CA LEU A 87 9.88 8.78 -1.76
C LEU A 87 10.08 7.61 -2.73
N VAL A 88 10.50 6.46 -2.20
CA VAL A 88 10.71 5.22 -2.97
C VAL A 88 9.41 4.79 -3.65
N TRP A 89 8.29 4.86 -2.93
CA TRP A 89 6.97 4.54 -3.48
C TRP A 89 6.51 5.54 -4.56
N LEU A 90 6.71 6.85 -4.35
CA LEU A 90 6.39 7.87 -5.35
C LEU A 90 7.20 7.70 -6.64
N ILE A 91 8.47 7.33 -6.53
CA ILE A 91 9.31 6.97 -7.69
C ILE A 91 8.74 5.76 -8.42
N ALA A 92 8.29 4.74 -7.68
CA ALA A 92 7.67 3.55 -8.28
C ALA A 92 6.36 3.87 -9.00
N LEU A 93 5.51 4.72 -8.43
CA LEU A 93 4.29 5.22 -9.07
C LEU A 93 4.58 6.02 -10.33
N ALA A 94 5.61 6.89 -10.30
CA ALA A 94 6.04 7.64 -11.47
C ALA A 94 6.55 6.69 -12.57
N ALA A 95 7.31 5.65 -12.21
CA ALA A 95 7.75 4.62 -13.14
C ALA A 95 6.58 3.83 -13.74
N LEU A 96 5.54 3.52 -12.96
CA LEU A 96 4.31 2.89 -13.47
C LEU A 96 3.56 3.80 -14.45
N ALA A 97 3.35 5.07 -14.10
CA ALA A 97 2.70 6.04 -14.99
C ALA A 97 3.49 6.21 -16.29
N TRP A 98 4.82 6.31 -16.19
CA TRP A 98 5.71 6.33 -17.35
C TRP A 98 5.59 5.06 -18.19
N ARG A 99 5.57 3.88 -17.56
CA ARG A 99 5.39 2.60 -18.25
C ARG A 99 4.07 2.57 -19.00
N ILE A 100 2.97 2.98 -18.38
CA ILE A 100 1.64 3.06 -19.00
C ILE A 100 1.66 3.91 -20.28
N LEU A 101 2.36 5.04 -20.24
CA LEU A 101 2.46 5.96 -21.39
C LEU A 101 3.40 5.46 -22.50
N THR A 102 4.40 4.65 -22.16
CA THR A 102 5.47 4.24 -23.08
C THR A 102 5.30 2.85 -23.69
N VAL A 103 4.41 2.00 -23.13
CA VAL A 103 4.12 0.70 -23.74
C VAL A 103 3.68 0.90 -25.20
N PRO A 104 4.36 0.25 -26.18
CA PRO A 104 4.08 0.42 -27.60
C PRO A 104 2.60 0.29 -27.92
N SER A 105 2.12 1.24 -28.69
CA SER A 105 0.75 1.32 -29.20
C SER A 105 0.87 1.20 -30.71
N GLY A 106 0.05 0.39 -31.38
CA GLY A 106 0.07 0.29 -32.85
C GLY A 106 -0.37 1.57 -33.60
N GLY A 107 -0.37 2.73 -32.95
CA GLY A 107 -0.87 4.01 -33.45
C GLY A 107 -0.47 5.23 -32.59
N ALA A 108 -1.15 6.36 -32.77
CA ALA A 108 -0.94 7.60 -32.00
C ALA A 108 -1.15 7.41 -30.48
N ARG A 109 -0.61 8.33 -29.65
CA ARG A 109 -0.75 8.28 -28.17
C ARG A 109 -2.22 8.09 -27.75
N SER A 110 -2.54 6.94 -27.13
CA SER A 110 -3.88 6.67 -26.61
C SER A 110 -4.26 7.63 -25.48
N GLN A 111 -5.45 8.23 -25.60
CA GLN A 111 -6.02 9.07 -24.55
C GLN A 111 -6.34 8.26 -23.28
N ARG A 112 -6.73 7.00 -23.40
CA ARG A 112 -6.98 6.13 -22.23
C ARG A 112 -5.71 5.83 -21.46
N LYS A 113 -4.56 5.70 -22.12
CA LYS A 113 -3.26 5.57 -21.45
C LYS A 113 -2.95 6.82 -20.62
N VAL A 114 -3.21 8.02 -21.15
CA VAL A 114 -3.06 9.28 -20.40
C VAL A 114 -4.01 9.33 -19.20
N MET A 115 -5.28 8.99 -19.40
CA MET A 115 -6.27 8.94 -18.34
C MET A 115 -5.88 7.97 -17.22
N LEU A 116 -5.38 6.77 -17.55
CA LEU A 116 -4.91 5.80 -16.56
C LEU A 116 -3.64 6.28 -15.84
N ALA A 117 -2.66 6.82 -16.57
CA ALA A 117 -1.42 7.32 -15.97
C ALA A 117 -1.69 8.44 -14.95
N LEU A 118 -2.66 9.31 -15.22
CA LEU A 118 -3.08 10.38 -14.31
C LEU A 118 -4.07 9.91 -13.22
N LEU A 119 -4.72 8.76 -13.41
CA LEU A 119 -5.55 8.12 -12.39
C LEU A 119 -4.69 7.45 -11.31
N VAL A 120 -3.57 6.83 -11.71
CA VAL A 120 -2.70 6.06 -10.81
C VAL A 120 -2.37 6.80 -9.50
N PRO A 121 -1.93 8.08 -9.50
CA PRO A 121 -1.57 8.79 -8.27
C PRO A 121 -2.71 8.96 -7.26
N VAL A 122 -3.96 8.99 -7.73
CA VAL A 122 -5.14 9.25 -6.89
C VAL A 122 -5.88 7.98 -6.47
N LEU A 123 -5.41 6.80 -6.88
CA LEU A 123 -6.00 5.54 -6.40
C LEU A 123 -5.81 5.37 -4.89
N PRO A 124 -6.68 4.61 -4.19
CA PRO A 124 -6.68 4.52 -2.73
C PRO A 124 -5.37 4.02 -2.09
N PHE A 125 -4.55 3.29 -2.85
CA PHE A 125 -3.24 2.77 -2.42
C PHE A 125 -2.05 3.65 -2.82
N SER A 126 -2.29 4.77 -3.50
CA SER A 126 -1.23 5.56 -4.12
C SER A 126 -0.77 6.69 -3.21
N LEU A 127 -1.01 7.95 -3.57
CA LEU A 127 -0.41 9.09 -2.90
C LEU A 127 -1.06 9.38 -1.54
N SER A 128 -2.39 9.32 -1.46
CA SER A 128 -3.09 9.51 -0.19
C SER A 128 -2.65 8.45 0.83
N TYR A 129 -2.56 7.19 0.41
CA TYR A 129 -2.02 6.10 1.26
C TYR A 129 -0.61 6.41 1.75
N ALA A 130 0.29 6.84 0.85
CA ALA A 130 1.66 7.15 1.21
C ALA A 130 1.77 8.26 2.27
N ILE A 131 0.94 9.30 2.15
CA ILE A 131 0.95 10.43 3.09
C ILE A 131 0.33 10.03 4.43
N TYR A 132 -0.79 9.31 4.44
CA TYR A 132 -1.51 8.99 5.68
C TYR A 132 -1.06 7.67 6.34
N SER A 133 -0.27 6.85 5.66
CA SER A 133 0.19 5.54 6.12
C SER A 133 1.59 5.21 5.57
N PRO A 134 2.62 5.99 5.93
CA PRO A 134 4.01 5.81 5.50
C PRO A 134 4.70 4.66 6.25
N HIS A 135 4.06 3.50 6.19
CA HIS A 135 4.51 2.29 6.86
C HIS A 135 5.52 1.51 6.00
N PRO A 136 6.29 0.58 6.60
CA PRO A 136 7.25 -0.24 5.87
C PRO A 136 6.68 -1.02 4.67
N GLU A 137 5.36 -1.25 4.60
CA GLU A 137 4.75 -1.90 3.44
C GLU A 137 4.92 -1.12 2.14
N LEU A 138 5.15 0.19 2.17
CA LEU A 138 5.46 0.95 0.95
C LEU A 138 6.69 0.39 0.22
N PHE A 139 7.66 -0.17 0.95
CA PHE A 139 8.79 -0.89 0.34
C PHE A 139 8.33 -2.21 -0.31
N GLY A 140 7.43 -2.95 0.33
CA GLY A 140 6.83 -4.16 -0.24
C GLY A 140 5.99 -3.88 -1.50
N MET A 141 5.19 -2.81 -1.46
CA MET A 141 4.43 -2.31 -2.62
C MET A 141 5.37 -1.93 -3.76
N THR A 142 6.44 -1.20 -3.45
CA THR A 142 7.46 -0.83 -4.45
C THR A 142 8.11 -2.07 -5.06
N ALA A 143 8.49 -3.06 -4.23
CA ALA A 143 9.09 -4.30 -4.70
C ALA A 143 8.13 -5.08 -5.61
N LEU A 144 6.85 -5.20 -5.26
CA LEU A 144 5.85 -5.89 -6.08
C LEU A 144 5.61 -5.16 -7.40
N LEU A 145 5.53 -3.83 -7.37
CA LEU A 145 5.35 -3.03 -8.56
C LEU A 145 6.55 -3.15 -9.52
N ALA A 146 7.77 -3.04 -8.99
CA ALA A 146 8.99 -3.22 -9.77
C ALA A 146 9.07 -4.64 -10.36
N TYR A 147 8.74 -5.66 -9.56
CA TYR A 147 8.65 -7.06 -10.00
C TYR A 147 7.64 -7.23 -11.15
N SER A 148 6.44 -6.70 -10.99
CA SER A 148 5.36 -6.79 -11.98
C SER A 148 5.72 -6.08 -13.29
N VAL A 149 6.32 -4.89 -13.21
CA VAL A 149 6.80 -4.16 -14.40
C VAL A 149 7.91 -4.93 -15.09
N ALA A 150 8.90 -5.44 -14.34
CA ALA A 150 10.01 -6.19 -14.88
C ALA A 150 9.57 -7.52 -15.54
N LEU A 151 8.56 -8.19 -14.99
CA LEU A 151 7.97 -9.38 -15.62
C LEU A 151 7.43 -9.11 -17.03
N THR A 152 6.91 -7.90 -17.30
CA THR A 152 6.47 -7.51 -18.65
C THR A 152 7.62 -7.30 -19.65
N ALA A 153 8.86 -7.23 -19.17
CA ALA A 153 10.05 -6.99 -19.99
C ALA A 153 10.87 -8.26 -20.26
N VAL A 154 10.66 -9.34 -19.50
CA VAL A 154 11.44 -10.58 -19.61
C VAL A 154 10.62 -11.72 -20.23
N SER A 155 11.23 -12.41 -21.20
CA SER A 155 10.60 -13.53 -21.91
C SER A 155 11.17 -14.91 -21.55
N THR A 156 12.42 -14.97 -21.06
CA THR A 156 13.08 -16.26 -20.82
C THR A 156 12.68 -16.85 -19.46
N PRO A 157 12.54 -18.19 -19.34
CA PRO A 157 12.23 -18.84 -18.07
C PRO A 157 13.26 -18.52 -16.98
N ARG A 158 14.56 -18.51 -17.33
CA ARG A 158 15.64 -18.21 -16.38
C ARG A 158 15.54 -16.80 -15.83
N ALA A 159 15.33 -15.80 -16.70
CA ALA A 159 15.18 -14.41 -16.24
C ALA A 159 13.95 -14.24 -15.33
N ARG A 160 12.82 -14.89 -15.65
CA ARG A 160 11.62 -14.89 -14.80
C ARG A 160 11.88 -15.53 -13.43
N MET A 161 12.60 -16.65 -13.39
CA MET A 161 12.98 -17.31 -12.14
C MET A 161 13.95 -16.45 -11.32
N SER A 162 14.99 -15.89 -11.91
CA SER A 162 15.94 -14.98 -11.24
C SER A 162 15.24 -13.75 -10.67
N LEU A 163 14.34 -13.14 -11.44
CA LEU A 163 13.55 -11.99 -11.01
C LEU A 163 12.61 -12.36 -9.85
N SER A 164 12.00 -13.55 -9.90
CA SER A 164 11.14 -14.06 -8.82
C SER A 164 11.92 -14.34 -7.54
N ALA A 165 13.12 -14.91 -7.66
CA ALA A 165 14.01 -15.14 -6.53
C ALA A 165 14.47 -13.82 -5.90
N LEU A 166 14.84 -12.83 -6.72
CA LEU A 166 15.23 -11.50 -6.23
C LEU A 166 14.09 -10.82 -5.46
N TYR A 167 12.88 -10.86 -6.02
CA TYR A 167 11.68 -10.36 -5.33
C TYR A 167 11.43 -11.12 -4.01
N GLY A 168 11.51 -12.46 -4.03
CA GLY A 168 11.32 -13.27 -2.84
C GLY A 168 12.34 -12.97 -1.74
N ILE A 169 13.61 -12.76 -2.10
CA ILE A 169 14.67 -12.34 -1.15
C ILE A 169 14.34 -10.96 -0.57
N ALA A 170 13.93 -10.00 -1.40
CA ALA A 170 13.57 -8.67 -0.92
C ALA A 170 12.40 -8.73 0.09
N ILE A 171 11.37 -9.50 -0.22
CA ILE A 171 10.22 -9.73 0.68
C ILE A 171 10.66 -10.46 1.96
N ALA A 172 11.55 -11.44 1.87
CA ALA A 172 12.09 -12.16 3.03
C ALA A 172 12.89 -11.25 3.98
N VAL A 173 13.58 -10.24 3.46
CA VAL A 173 14.25 -9.21 4.29
C VAL A 173 13.23 -8.25 4.89
N LEU A 174 12.24 -7.82 4.12
CA LEU A 174 11.22 -6.88 4.59
C LEU A 174 10.34 -7.44 5.72
N VAL A 175 10.20 -8.77 5.83
CA VAL A 175 9.62 -9.44 7.02
C VAL A 175 10.23 -8.95 8.32
N LEU A 176 11.53 -8.70 8.33
CA LEU A 176 12.26 -8.30 9.52
C LEU A 176 11.92 -6.88 9.96
N MET A 177 11.38 -6.05 9.07
CA MET A 177 10.82 -4.73 9.38
C MET A 177 9.32 -4.83 9.71
N HIS A 178 8.58 -5.62 8.94
CA HIS A 178 7.18 -5.88 9.18
C HIS A 178 6.77 -7.27 8.66
N GLU A 179 6.43 -8.14 9.60
CA GLU A 179 6.13 -9.56 9.46
C GLU A 179 4.91 -9.86 8.56
N ALA A 180 4.02 -8.88 8.37
CA ALA A 180 2.84 -9.01 7.52
C ALA A 180 3.15 -8.89 6.02
N ILE A 181 4.29 -8.30 5.65
CA ILE A 181 4.62 -7.94 4.26
C ILE A 181 4.51 -9.14 3.30
N PRO A 182 5.06 -10.34 3.57
CA PRO A 182 4.94 -11.46 2.62
C PRO A 182 3.52 -11.90 2.39
N LEU A 183 2.71 -11.94 3.45
CA LEU A 183 1.33 -12.35 3.37
C LEU A 183 0.50 -11.31 2.59
N ALA A 184 0.81 -10.03 2.78
CA ALA A 184 0.09 -8.92 2.15
C ALA A 184 0.30 -8.83 0.64
N PHE A 185 1.48 -9.23 0.13
CA PHE A 185 1.84 -9.10 -1.29
C PHE A 185 1.95 -10.44 -2.04
N ALA A 186 1.74 -11.58 -1.36
CA ALA A 186 1.79 -12.89 -1.99
C ALA A 186 0.74 -13.04 -3.11
N LEU A 187 -0.47 -12.52 -2.90
CA LEU A 187 -1.53 -12.55 -3.90
C LEU A 187 -1.08 -11.80 -5.16
N GLY A 188 -0.61 -10.56 -5.02
CA GLY A 188 -0.15 -9.75 -6.13
C GLY A 188 1.01 -10.39 -6.91
N ALA A 189 2.00 -10.96 -6.22
CA ALA A 189 3.10 -11.67 -6.85
C ALA A 189 2.62 -12.86 -7.70
N VAL A 190 1.70 -13.66 -7.15
CA VAL A 190 1.11 -14.79 -7.86
C VAL A 190 0.27 -14.33 -9.05
N LEU A 191 -0.55 -13.29 -8.88
CA LEU A 191 -1.33 -12.72 -9.99
C LEU A 191 -0.42 -12.19 -11.09
N ALA A 192 0.68 -11.52 -10.76
CA ALA A 192 1.67 -11.04 -11.72
C ALA A 192 2.28 -12.20 -12.52
N ILE A 193 2.65 -13.31 -11.86
CA ILE A 193 3.20 -14.49 -12.53
C ILE A 193 2.18 -15.13 -13.47
N VAL A 194 0.95 -15.34 -13.00
CA VAL A 194 -0.08 -16.02 -13.78
C VAL A 194 -0.54 -15.19 -14.98
N VAL A 195 -0.70 -13.87 -14.80
CA VAL A 195 -1.25 -12.98 -15.83
C VAL A 195 -0.18 -12.40 -16.75
N LEU A 196 0.94 -11.92 -16.20
CA LEU A 196 1.96 -11.19 -16.97
C LEU A 196 3.00 -12.13 -17.60
N ALA A 197 3.19 -13.34 -17.05
CA ALA A 197 4.06 -14.37 -17.61
C ALA A 197 3.27 -15.59 -18.13
N LYS A 198 2.10 -15.33 -18.74
CA LYS A 198 1.14 -16.35 -19.20
C LYS A 198 1.64 -17.27 -20.31
N ASP A 199 2.64 -16.83 -21.06
CA ASP A 199 3.36 -17.58 -22.09
C ASP A 199 4.34 -18.61 -21.49
N SER A 200 4.57 -18.58 -20.18
CA SER A 200 5.39 -19.56 -19.49
C SER A 200 4.70 -20.93 -19.37
N ALA A 201 5.48 -22.00 -19.45
CA ALA A 201 5.02 -23.32 -19.02
C ALA A 201 4.56 -23.31 -17.55
N ARG A 202 3.55 -24.13 -17.22
CA ARG A 202 2.99 -24.22 -15.85
C ARG A 202 4.04 -24.57 -14.79
N ALA A 203 5.01 -25.41 -15.13
CA ALA A 203 6.12 -25.75 -14.23
C ALA A 203 6.97 -24.51 -13.89
N THR A 204 7.27 -23.68 -14.90
CA THR A 204 7.97 -22.40 -14.70
C THR A 204 7.16 -21.44 -13.84
N GLN A 205 5.84 -21.31 -14.07
CA GLN A 205 4.99 -20.46 -13.23
C GLN A 205 4.97 -20.93 -11.76
N ARG A 206 4.89 -22.24 -11.52
CA ARG A 206 4.96 -22.81 -10.16
C ARG A 206 6.31 -22.53 -9.50
N MET A 207 7.40 -22.69 -10.24
CA MET A 207 8.75 -22.41 -9.72
C MET A 207 8.93 -20.92 -9.42
N CYS A 208 8.48 -20.03 -10.32
CA CYS A 208 8.48 -18.59 -10.07
C CYS A 208 7.65 -18.25 -8.83
N ALA A 209 6.47 -18.85 -8.64
CA ALA A 209 5.63 -18.61 -7.47
C ALA A 209 6.30 -19.10 -6.18
N ALA A 210 6.93 -20.28 -6.21
CA ALA A 210 7.70 -20.80 -5.09
C ALA A 210 8.89 -19.89 -4.74
N LEU A 211 9.62 -19.38 -5.75
CA LEU A 211 10.75 -18.47 -5.55
C LEU A 211 10.32 -17.07 -5.07
N ALA A 212 9.17 -16.57 -5.54
CA ALA A 212 8.65 -15.25 -5.18
C ALA A 212 8.02 -15.22 -3.78
N VAL A 213 7.30 -16.27 -3.40
CA VAL A 213 6.50 -16.30 -2.16
C VAL A 213 7.15 -17.13 -1.06
N GLY A 214 7.83 -18.23 -1.44
CA GLY A 214 8.43 -19.19 -0.50
C GLY A 214 9.41 -18.56 0.49
N PRO A 215 10.41 -17.77 0.08
CA PRO A 215 11.34 -17.13 1.00
C PRO A 215 10.62 -16.25 2.05
N GLY A 216 9.61 -15.49 1.63
CA GLY A 216 8.80 -14.67 2.52
C GLY A 216 8.03 -15.48 3.56
N ILE A 217 7.35 -16.56 3.14
CA ILE A 217 6.64 -17.47 4.05
C ILE A 217 7.62 -18.08 5.06
N VAL A 218 8.77 -18.59 4.59
CA VAL A 218 9.78 -19.19 5.46
C VAL A 218 10.27 -18.17 6.49
N SER A 219 10.60 -16.95 6.06
CA SER A 219 11.00 -15.88 6.99
C SER A 219 9.91 -15.54 8.00
N THR A 220 8.64 -15.43 7.58
CA THR A 220 7.52 -15.16 8.51
C THR A 220 7.40 -16.27 9.56
N LEU A 221 7.50 -17.54 9.14
CA LEU A 221 7.46 -18.68 10.07
C LEU A 221 8.66 -18.68 11.02
N LEU A 222 9.86 -18.36 10.53
CA LEU A 222 11.06 -18.24 11.36
C LEU A 222 10.95 -17.10 12.37
N VAL A 223 10.40 -15.94 11.98
CA VAL A 223 10.12 -14.85 12.93
C VAL A 223 9.12 -15.29 13.99
N ALA A 224 8.05 -15.99 13.62
CA ALA A 224 7.04 -16.46 14.57
C ALA A 224 7.59 -17.52 15.54
N ALA A 225 8.48 -18.40 15.06
CA ALA A 225 9.05 -19.51 15.84
C ALA A 225 10.26 -19.11 16.69
N LEU A 226 11.16 -18.28 16.15
CA LEU A 226 12.44 -17.92 16.78
C LEU A 226 12.42 -16.54 17.44
N GLY A 227 11.40 -15.71 17.16
CA GLY A 227 11.25 -14.40 17.76
C GLY A 227 11.14 -14.52 19.28
N ARG A 228 12.08 -13.91 20.00
CA ARG A 228 12.05 -13.82 21.45
C ARG A 228 10.78 -13.11 21.89
N ARG A 229 10.19 -13.67 22.94
CA ARG A 229 9.10 -13.12 23.72
C ARG A 229 9.68 -12.74 25.09
N ASP A 230 8.96 -11.98 25.89
CA ASP A 230 9.40 -11.45 27.20
C ASP A 230 10.55 -10.42 27.08
N VAL A 231 10.45 -9.58 26.06
CA VAL A 231 11.44 -8.53 25.73
C VAL A 231 10.87 -7.13 25.92
N ALA A 232 9.58 -6.99 26.23
CA ALA A 232 8.93 -5.68 26.35
C ALA A 232 9.65 -4.73 27.30
N ALA A 233 10.00 -5.17 28.51
CA ALA A 233 10.71 -4.32 29.49
C ALA A 233 12.08 -3.85 28.97
N GLN A 234 12.80 -4.73 28.27
CA GLN A 234 14.12 -4.40 27.70
C GLN A 234 13.98 -3.44 26.52
N LEU A 235 12.99 -3.64 25.65
CA LEU A 235 12.71 -2.73 24.54
C LEU A 235 12.26 -1.36 25.04
N CYS A 236 11.38 -1.32 26.05
CA CYS A 236 10.91 -0.08 26.67
C CYS A 236 12.08 0.78 27.16
N ALA A 237 13.08 0.18 27.81
CA ALA A 237 14.28 0.90 28.27
C ALA A 237 15.10 1.57 27.15
N HIS A 238 14.93 1.15 25.89
CA HIS A 238 15.61 1.73 24.73
C HIS A 238 14.74 2.73 23.96
N VAL A 239 13.46 2.90 24.33
CA VAL A 239 12.60 3.90 23.70
C VAL A 239 13.01 5.29 24.19
N PRO A 240 13.29 6.26 23.31
CA PRO A 240 13.63 7.60 23.74
C PRO A 240 12.40 8.38 24.19
N HIS A 241 12.58 9.24 25.20
CA HIS A 241 11.60 10.26 25.56
C HIS A 241 11.54 11.35 24.49
N GLY A 242 10.37 11.96 24.35
CA GLY A 242 10.14 13.04 23.39
C GLY A 242 8.66 13.35 23.27
N MET A 243 8.30 14.62 23.44
CA MET A 243 6.92 15.07 23.31
C MET A 243 6.51 15.07 21.83
N ILE A 244 5.47 14.32 21.50
CA ILE A 244 4.90 14.25 20.15
C ILE A 244 3.42 14.66 20.19
N GLU A 245 2.96 15.34 19.15
CA GLU A 245 1.55 15.66 18.93
C GLU A 245 0.69 14.39 18.96
N HIS A 246 -0.40 14.44 19.72
CA HIS A 246 -1.33 13.34 19.92
C HIS A 246 -2.77 13.78 19.66
N PRO A 247 -3.14 14.13 18.41
CA PRO A 247 -4.49 14.58 18.09
C PRO A 247 -5.59 13.60 18.54
N TRP A 248 -5.30 12.30 18.49
CA TRP A 248 -6.22 11.24 18.90
C TRP A 248 -6.48 11.18 20.41
N GLY A 249 -5.58 11.74 21.24
CA GLY A 249 -5.78 11.82 22.69
C GLY A 249 -6.92 12.75 23.09
N VAL A 250 -7.30 13.70 22.22
CA VAL A 250 -8.37 14.68 22.47
C VAL A 250 -9.53 14.58 21.49
N SER A 251 -9.35 13.95 20.33
CA SER A 251 -10.35 13.82 19.26
C SER A 251 -11.42 12.75 19.57
N THR A 252 -12.05 12.83 20.74
CA THR A 252 -13.11 11.87 21.17
C THR A 252 -14.50 12.24 20.64
N THR A 253 -14.66 13.42 20.05
CA THR A 253 -15.90 13.87 19.38
C THR A 253 -15.54 14.75 18.19
N PRO A 254 -16.44 14.91 17.18
CA PRO A 254 -16.19 15.80 16.05
C PRO A 254 -15.86 17.24 16.46
N GLN A 255 -16.51 17.74 17.52
CA GLN A 255 -16.24 19.09 18.02
C GLN A 255 -14.84 19.22 18.60
N LYS A 256 -14.40 18.26 19.43
CA LYS A 256 -13.03 18.29 19.98
C LYS A 256 -11.96 18.11 18.91
N ALA A 257 -12.23 17.30 17.88
CA ALA A 257 -11.34 17.19 16.73
C ALA A 257 -11.23 18.54 16.00
N LEU A 258 -12.34 19.26 15.80
CA LEU A 258 -12.34 20.62 15.25
C LEU A 258 -11.60 21.60 16.15
N ASP A 259 -11.81 21.54 17.46
CA ASP A 259 -11.12 22.42 18.41
C ASP A 259 -9.60 22.20 18.41
N TYR A 260 -9.14 20.95 18.29
CA TYR A 260 -7.71 20.65 18.08
C TYR A 260 -7.20 21.22 16.75
N MET A 261 -7.90 20.96 15.63
CA MET A 261 -7.50 21.44 14.30
C MET A 261 -7.46 22.98 14.20
N LEU A 262 -8.29 23.67 14.99
CA LEU A 262 -8.32 25.14 15.08
C LEU A 262 -7.31 25.71 16.08
N GLY A 263 -6.48 24.86 16.71
CA GLY A 263 -5.49 25.26 17.71
C GLY A 263 -6.09 25.75 19.03
N ARG A 264 -7.36 25.43 19.32
CA ARG A 264 -8.01 25.79 20.59
C ARG A 264 -7.65 24.83 21.72
N VAL A 265 -7.23 23.62 21.37
CA VAL A 265 -6.77 22.58 22.29
C VAL A 265 -5.47 22.02 21.75
N GLU A 266 -4.44 21.97 22.59
CA GLU A 266 -3.20 21.26 22.29
C GLU A 266 -3.23 19.86 22.94
N SER A 267 -2.60 18.88 22.30
CA SER A 267 -2.47 17.54 22.85
C SER A 267 -1.12 16.96 22.47
N ARG A 268 -0.28 16.75 23.48
CA ARG A 268 1.02 16.10 23.32
C ARG A 268 1.15 14.98 24.34
N THR A 269 1.88 13.94 23.97
CA THR A 269 2.19 12.82 24.85
C THR A 269 3.66 12.47 24.71
N ASP A 270 4.29 12.04 25.81
CA ASP A 270 5.64 11.53 25.75
C ASP A 270 5.69 10.21 24.97
N PHE A 271 6.57 10.15 23.98
CA PHE A 271 6.68 9.00 23.07
C PHE A 271 7.03 7.72 23.82
N HIS A 272 7.96 7.78 24.78
CA HIS A 272 8.36 6.62 25.57
C HIS A 272 7.17 6.08 26.36
N ASP A 273 6.48 6.93 27.11
CA ASP A 273 5.33 6.52 27.92
C ASP A 273 4.23 5.89 27.05
N PHE A 274 3.93 6.52 25.92
CA PHE A 274 2.91 6.00 25.00
C PHE A 274 3.31 4.64 24.42
N MET A 275 4.54 4.51 23.90
CA MET A 275 5.05 3.26 23.32
C MET A 275 5.09 2.15 24.37
N CYS A 276 5.64 2.40 25.55
CA CYS A 276 5.77 1.40 26.61
C CYS A 276 4.42 0.92 27.14
N ASN A 277 3.40 1.78 27.18
CA ASN A 277 2.08 1.41 27.67
C ASN A 277 1.16 0.78 26.60
N LYS A 278 1.29 1.21 25.34
CA LYS A 278 0.30 0.86 24.28
C LYS A 278 0.85 -0.04 23.18
N VAL A 279 2.13 0.05 22.86
CA VAL A 279 2.71 -0.64 21.69
C VAL A 279 3.62 -1.77 22.11
N ILE A 280 4.62 -1.50 22.94
CA ILE A 280 5.64 -2.46 23.37
C ILE A 280 5.07 -3.76 23.95
N PRO A 281 3.95 -3.77 24.72
CA PRO A 281 3.37 -5.03 25.21
C PRO A 281 3.00 -6.01 24.10
N ILE A 282 2.76 -5.53 22.87
CA ILE A 282 2.46 -6.40 21.74
C ILE A 282 3.65 -7.32 21.42
N PHE A 283 4.90 -6.92 21.68
CA PHE A 283 6.09 -7.74 21.36
C PHE A 283 6.17 -9.03 22.19
N ASP A 284 5.49 -9.09 23.33
CA ASP A 284 5.38 -10.30 24.15
C ASP A 284 4.16 -11.16 23.76
N SER A 285 3.25 -10.64 22.92
CA SER A 285 2.07 -11.39 22.47
C SER A 285 2.43 -12.44 21.42
N ASP A 286 1.88 -13.63 21.61
CA ASP A 286 1.92 -14.71 20.63
C ASP A 286 0.73 -14.62 19.65
N THR A 287 0.63 -15.61 18.75
CA THR A 287 -0.47 -15.67 17.78
C THR A 287 -1.84 -15.79 18.45
N ALA A 288 -1.94 -16.50 19.58
CA ALA A 288 -3.20 -16.64 20.31
C ALA A 288 -3.64 -15.28 20.89
N GLY A 289 -2.70 -14.51 21.45
CA GLY A 289 -2.93 -13.15 21.90
C GLY A 289 -3.37 -12.21 20.77
N ALA A 290 -2.79 -12.35 19.57
CA ALA A 290 -3.20 -11.57 18.40
C ALA A 290 -4.63 -11.90 17.94
N VAL A 291 -5.00 -13.19 17.94
CA VAL A 291 -6.39 -13.60 17.64
C VAL A 291 -7.36 -13.10 18.70
N TYR A 292 -7.00 -13.20 19.98
CA TYR A 292 -7.81 -12.69 21.08
C TYR A 292 -8.04 -11.18 20.95
N MET A 293 -7.01 -10.42 20.57
CA MET A 293 -7.13 -8.98 20.30
C MET A 293 -8.16 -8.69 19.20
N VAL A 294 -8.14 -9.44 18.08
CA VAL A 294 -9.13 -9.26 17.00
C VAL A 294 -10.54 -9.60 17.48
N LEU A 295 -10.71 -10.69 18.23
CA LEU A 295 -12.01 -11.07 18.79
C LEU A 295 -12.55 -10.01 19.76
N HIS A 296 -11.67 -9.45 20.60
CA HIS A 296 -12.03 -8.42 21.56
C HIS A 296 -12.38 -7.08 20.91
N TRP A 297 -11.84 -6.81 19.71
CA TRP A 297 -12.18 -5.61 18.94
C TRP A 297 -13.66 -5.54 18.54
N GLY A 298 -14.30 -6.71 18.43
CA GLY A 298 -15.73 -6.83 18.18
C GLY A 298 -16.11 -6.92 16.70
N PHE A 299 -17.23 -7.60 16.45
CA PHE A 299 -17.68 -7.91 15.08
C PHE A 299 -18.07 -6.68 14.26
N PHE A 300 -18.80 -5.73 14.84
CA PHE A 300 -19.36 -4.60 14.08
C PHE A 300 -18.30 -3.61 13.54
N PRO A 301 -17.30 -3.17 14.33
CA PRO A 301 -16.23 -2.32 13.80
C PRO A 301 -15.45 -3.01 12.68
N LEU A 302 -15.14 -4.30 12.85
CA LEU A 302 -14.43 -5.10 11.85
C LEU A 302 -15.27 -5.28 10.58
N LEU A 303 -16.57 -5.56 10.70
CA LEU A 303 -17.48 -5.64 9.55
C LEU A 303 -17.55 -4.31 8.79
N GLY A 304 -17.63 -3.18 9.50
CA GLY A 304 -17.62 -1.85 8.88
C GLY A 304 -16.34 -1.59 8.08
N ALA A 305 -15.18 -1.89 8.68
CA ALA A 305 -13.88 -1.82 8.00
C ALA A 305 -13.79 -2.76 6.79
N PHE A 306 -14.32 -3.98 6.91
CA PHE A 306 -14.38 -4.94 5.80
C PHE A 306 -15.19 -4.39 4.62
N VAL A 307 -16.41 -3.91 4.88
CA VAL A 307 -17.32 -3.39 3.86
C VAL A 307 -16.71 -2.19 3.16
N LEU A 308 -16.12 -1.26 3.92
CA LEU A 308 -15.42 -0.11 3.35
C LEU A 308 -14.25 -0.55 2.46
N GLY A 309 -13.46 -1.53 2.91
CA GLY A 309 -12.40 -2.14 2.12
C GLY A 309 -12.88 -2.74 0.81
N VAL A 310 -13.97 -3.51 0.83
CA VAL A 310 -14.61 -4.07 -0.37
C VAL A 310 -15.09 -2.98 -1.33
N VAL A 311 -15.63 -1.88 -0.80
CA VAL A 311 -16.03 -0.72 -1.62
C VAL A 311 -14.81 -0.10 -2.32
N TYR A 312 -13.67 0.07 -1.62
CA TYR A 312 -12.43 0.54 -2.24
C TYR A 312 -11.95 -0.41 -3.34
N PHE A 313 -11.98 -1.71 -3.08
CA PHE A 313 -11.59 -2.73 -4.03
C PHE A 313 -12.45 -2.69 -5.30
N ALA A 314 -13.78 -2.79 -5.14
CA ALA A 314 -14.72 -2.81 -6.24
C ALA A 314 -14.73 -1.48 -7.02
N GLY A 315 -14.68 -0.35 -6.31
CA GLY A 315 -14.60 0.99 -6.88
C GLY A 315 -13.33 1.20 -7.70
N THR A 316 -12.18 0.74 -7.20
CA THR A 316 -10.89 0.84 -7.90
C THR A 316 -10.87 -0.05 -9.15
N ALA A 317 -11.23 -1.32 -9.02
CA ALA A 317 -11.29 -2.24 -10.17
C ALA A 317 -12.30 -1.76 -11.23
N GLY A 318 -13.46 -1.24 -10.79
CA GLY A 318 -14.47 -0.64 -11.65
C GLY A 318 -13.96 0.60 -12.39
N THR A 319 -13.28 1.50 -11.68
CA THR A 319 -12.66 2.71 -12.24
C THR A 319 -11.60 2.35 -13.30
N ILE A 320 -10.69 1.43 -12.98
CA ILE A 320 -9.66 0.96 -13.92
C ILE A 320 -10.31 0.32 -15.15
N ARG A 321 -11.30 -0.56 -14.97
CA ARG A 321 -12.06 -1.17 -16.07
C ARG A 321 -12.70 -0.12 -16.95
N TYR A 322 -13.37 0.88 -16.37
CA TYR A 322 -14.12 1.88 -17.11
C TYR A 322 -13.21 2.76 -17.97
N PHE A 323 -12.08 3.23 -17.40
CA PHE A 323 -11.16 4.12 -18.12
C PHE A 323 -10.19 3.38 -19.04
N SER A 324 -9.79 2.14 -18.71
CA SER A 324 -9.02 1.29 -19.64
C SER A 324 -9.87 0.76 -20.80
N GLY A 325 -11.19 0.57 -20.60
CA GLY A 325 -12.06 -0.11 -21.56
C GLY A 325 -11.92 -1.63 -21.56
N VAL A 326 -10.94 -2.17 -20.84
CA VAL A 326 -10.68 -3.61 -20.75
C VAL A 326 -11.68 -4.21 -19.77
N PRO A 327 -12.39 -5.30 -20.13
CA PRO A 327 -13.37 -5.89 -19.24
C PRO A 327 -12.71 -6.81 -18.19
N VAL A 328 -13.15 -6.72 -16.93
CA VAL A 328 -12.66 -7.57 -15.82
C VAL A 328 -12.80 -9.06 -16.14
N ARG A 329 -13.87 -9.46 -16.84
CA ARG A 329 -14.05 -10.87 -17.29
C ARG A 329 -12.90 -11.38 -18.17
N ALA A 330 -12.25 -10.51 -18.95
CA ALA A 330 -11.11 -10.90 -19.77
C ALA A 330 -9.88 -11.13 -18.89
N PHE A 331 -9.65 -10.24 -17.90
CA PHE A 331 -8.62 -10.42 -16.89
C PHE A 331 -8.83 -11.71 -16.09
N LEU A 332 -10.04 -11.95 -15.59
CA LEU A 332 -10.39 -13.19 -14.89
C LEU A 332 -10.27 -14.44 -15.78
N GLY A 333 -10.43 -14.27 -17.09
CA GLY A 333 -10.27 -15.32 -18.09
C GLY A 333 -8.87 -15.95 -18.08
N GLU A 334 -7.84 -15.18 -17.70
CA GLU A 334 -6.46 -15.66 -17.64
C GLU A 334 -6.25 -16.71 -16.52
N PHE A 335 -7.15 -16.78 -15.53
CA PHE A 335 -7.07 -17.76 -14.44
C PHE A 335 -7.76 -19.09 -14.73
N ARG A 336 -8.55 -19.20 -15.81
CA ARG A 336 -9.43 -20.36 -16.08
C ARG A 336 -8.71 -21.70 -16.07
N HIS A 337 -7.43 -21.72 -16.42
CA HIS A 337 -6.63 -22.93 -16.53
C HIS A 337 -5.58 -23.10 -15.41
N ASN A 338 -5.55 -22.18 -14.44
CA ASN A 338 -4.62 -22.20 -13.31
C ASN A 338 -5.19 -21.44 -12.09
N LEU A 339 -6.29 -21.95 -11.53
CA LEU A 339 -6.92 -21.36 -10.34
C LEU A 339 -6.18 -21.68 -9.04
N VAL A 340 -5.37 -22.74 -9.02
CA VAL A 340 -4.70 -23.20 -7.79
C VAL A 340 -3.76 -22.14 -7.23
N LEU A 341 -2.91 -21.54 -8.07
CA LEU A 341 -1.96 -20.54 -7.58
C LEU A 341 -2.68 -19.29 -7.03
N PRO A 342 -3.60 -18.63 -7.76
CA PRO A 342 -4.34 -17.49 -7.20
C PRO A 342 -5.10 -17.81 -5.91
N LEU A 343 -5.69 -19.01 -5.79
CA LEU A 343 -6.37 -19.43 -4.56
C LEU A 343 -5.40 -19.57 -3.39
N LEU A 344 -4.22 -20.15 -3.60
CA LEU A 344 -3.17 -20.22 -2.58
C LEU A 344 -2.67 -18.83 -2.20
N GLY A 345 -2.45 -17.94 -3.18
CA GLY A 345 -2.08 -16.54 -2.93
C GLY A 345 -3.13 -15.80 -2.11
N ALA A 346 -4.42 -15.98 -2.43
CA ALA A 346 -5.53 -15.40 -1.67
C ALA A 346 -5.64 -15.97 -0.26
N ALA A 347 -5.40 -17.28 -0.09
CA ALA A 347 -5.41 -17.93 1.22
C ALA A 347 -4.33 -17.37 2.15
N LEU A 348 -3.18 -16.94 1.62
CA LEU A 348 -2.09 -16.33 2.40
C LEU A 348 -2.44 -14.96 2.98
N VAL A 349 -3.49 -14.30 2.47
CA VAL A 349 -3.97 -13.01 3.02
C VAL A 349 -4.85 -13.25 4.25
N VAL A 350 -5.49 -14.41 4.38
CA VAL A 350 -6.44 -14.72 5.47
C VAL A 350 -5.84 -14.53 6.88
N PRO A 351 -4.60 -14.96 7.17
CA PRO A 351 -4.00 -14.73 8.49
C PRO A 351 -3.97 -13.25 8.90
N LEU A 352 -3.82 -12.31 7.95
CA LEU A 352 -3.81 -10.88 8.25
C LEU A 352 -5.11 -10.41 8.89
N PHE A 353 -6.25 -10.91 8.40
CA PHE A 353 -7.57 -10.60 8.96
C PHE A 353 -7.81 -11.28 10.31
N VAL A 354 -7.19 -12.45 10.52
CA VAL A 354 -7.33 -13.23 11.75
C VAL A 354 -6.48 -12.66 12.89
N THR A 355 -5.34 -12.02 12.60
CA THR A 355 -4.39 -11.57 13.63
C THR A 355 -4.23 -10.05 13.74
N ALA A 356 -4.93 -9.25 12.93
CA ALA A 356 -4.86 -7.79 13.00
C ALA A 356 -6.22 -7.11 12.74
N VAL A 357 -6.38 -5.92 13.31
CA VAL A 357 -7.65 -5.15 13.32
C VAL A 357 -7.76 -4.14 12.17
N ASP A 358 -6.68 -3.89 11.44
CA ASP A 358 -6.59 -2.91 10.34
C ASP A 358 -7.23 -3.43 9.03
N TRP A 359 -8.48 -3.91 9.07
CA TRP A 359 -9.10 -4.61 7.94
C TRP A 359 -9.25 -3.75 6.68
N THR A 360 -9.51 -2.44 6.84
CA THR A 360 -9.56 -1.52 5.68
C THR A 360 -8.20 -1.43 4.99
N ARG A 361 -7.10 -1.34 5.77
CA ARG A 361 -5.73 -1.30 5.24
C ARG A 361 -5.39 -2.57 4.46
N TRP A 362 -5.75 -3.75 5.00
CA TRP A 362 -5.55 -5.02 4.28
C TRP A 362 -6.28 -5.06 2.95
N TRP A 363 -7.52 -4.56 2.90
CA TRP A 363 -8.24 -4.41 1.65
C TRP A 363 -7.60 -3.44 0.66
N ILE A 364 -6.98 -2.35 1.14
CA ILE A 364 -6.23 -1.44 0.25
C ILE A 364 -4.99 -2.13 -0.33
N LEU A 365 -4.27 -2.95 0.46
CA LEU A 365 -3.14 -3.74 -0.06
C LEU A 365 -3.60 -4.82 -1.07
N ILE A 366 -4.71 -5.51 -0.81
CA ILE A 366 -5.33 -6.44 -1.80
C ILE A 366 -5.75 -5.68 -3.07
N THR A 367 -6.29 -4.48 -2.91
CA THR A 367 -6.65 -3.62 -4.04
C THR A 367 -5.43 -3.27 -4.87
N PHE A 368 -4.30 -2.92 -4.22
CA PHE A 368 -3.03 -2.67 -4.88
C PHE A 368 -2.53 -3.90 -5.65
N ASP A 369 -2.50 -5.07 -5.00
CA ASP A 369 -2.07 -6.35 -5.58
C ASP A 369 -2.79 -6.66 -6.90
N VAL A 370 -4.11 -6.50 -6.91
CA VAL A 370 -4.93 -6.74 -8.10
C VAL A 370 -4.80 -5.60 -9.10
N ALA A 371 -4.83 -4.35 -8.64
CA ALA A 371 -4.85 -3.17 -9.50
C ALA A 371 -3.59 -3.01 -10.33
N VAL A 372 -2.40 -3.23 -9.75
CA VAL A 372 -1.13 -3.13 -10.51
C VAL A 372 -1.08 -4.14 -11.65
N VAL A 373 -1.39 -5.40 -11.34
CA VAL A 373 -1.41 -6.46 -12.35
C VAL A 373 -2.47 -6.17 -13.40
N TYR A 374 -3.64 -5.69 -12.99
CA TYR A 374 -4.72 -5.35 -13.91
C TYR A 374 -4.40 -4.14 -14.80
N LEU A 375 -3.74 -3.11 -14.28
CA LEU A 375 -3.27 -1.95 -15.05
C LEU A 375 -2.25 -2.37 -16.11
N LEU A 376 -1.23 -3.15 -15.73
CA LEU A 376 -0.21 -3.64 -16.65
C LEU A 376 -0.79 -4.57 -17.71
N TYR A 377 -1.71 -5.46 -17.30
CA TYR A 377 -2.48 -6.28 -18.22
C TYR A 377 -3.26 -5.41 -19.21
N ALA A 378 -4.05 -4.44 -18.71
CA ALA A 378 -4.93 -3.62 -19.52
C ALA A 378 -4.19 -2.75 -20.53
N VAL A 379 -2.98 -2.27 -20.18
CA VAL A 379 -2.16 -1.43 -21.06
C VAL A 379 -1.65 -2.16 -22.31
N SER A 380 -1.60 -3.49 -22.27
CA SER A 380 -1.20 -4.34 -23.39
C SER A 380 -2.37 -4.76 -24.29
N ARG A 381 -3.60 -4.33 -23.98
CA ARG A 381 -4.82 -4.77 -24.67
C ARG A 381 -5.29 -3.77 -25.72
N PRO A 382 -5.82 -4.22 -26.87
CA PRO A 382 -6.24 -3.33 -27.95
C PRO A 382 -7.39 -2.37 -27.54
N GLU A 383 -8.20 -2.73 -26.54
CA GLU A 383 -9.28 -1.88 -26.03
C GLU A 383 -8.76 -0.53 -25.49
N ILE A 384 -7.52 -0.47 -25.00
CA ILE A 384 -6.94 0.77 -24.51
C ILE A 384 -6.66 1.76 -25.63
N GLU A 385 -6.53 1.31 -26.88
CA GLU A 385 -6.30 2.18 -28.04
C GLU A 385 -7.60 2.82 -28.56
N GLN A 386 -8.76 2.39 -28.06
CA GLN A 386 -10.05 2.95 -28.45
C GLN A 386 -10.23 4.36 -27.90
N VAL A 387 -10.67 5.27 -28.76
CA VAL A 387 -10.95 6.67 -28.39
C VAL A 387 -12.02 6.71 -27.29
N PRO A 388 -11.78 7.36 -26.14
CA PRO A 388 -12.78 7.49 -25.09
C PRO A 388 -13.92 8.42 -25.54
N SER A 389 -15.14 8.13 -25.10
CA SER A 389 -16.27 9.03 -25.32
C SER A 389 -16.09 10.33 -24.51
N ARG A 390 -16.78 11.40 -24.91
CA ARG A 390 -16.78 12.67 -24.15
C ARG A 390 -17.27 12.48 -22.70
N ARG A 391 -18.25 11.59 -22.50
CA ARG A 391 -18.75 11.20 -21.17
C ARG A 391 -17.68 10.53 -20.34
N ASN A 392 -16.84 9.67 -20.94
CA ASN A 392 -15.74 9.01 -20.24
C ASN A 392 -14.73 10.04 -19.74
N VAL A 393 -14.36 11.03 -20.57
CA VAL A 393 -13.42 12.08 -20.17
C VAL A 393 -13.99 12.94 -19.04
N LEU A 394 -15.27 13.33 -19.12
CA LEU A 394 -15.92 14.10 -18.05
C LEU A 394 -15.97 13.33 -16.73
N LEU A 395 -16.40 12.06 -16.77
CA LEU A 395 -16.41 11.20 -15.59
C LEU A 395 -15.01 10.98 -15.03
N TRP A 396 -13.99 10.89 -15.89
CA TRP A 396 -12.60 10.80 -15.47
C TRP A 396 -12.17 12.04 -14.68
N VAL A 397 -12.48 13.25 -15.16
CA VAL A 397 -12.19 14.48 -14.41
C VAL A 397 -12.87 14.44 -13.05
N TYR A 398 -14.17 14.11 -12.98
CA TYR A 398 -14.90 14.05 -11.71
C TYR A 398 -14.30 13.02 -10.73
N VAL A 399 -13.96 11.83 -11.22
CA VAL A 399 -13.37 10.78 -10.39
C VAL A 399 -12.00 11.21 -9.89
N VAL A 400 -11.13 11.75 -10.75
CA VAL A 400 -9.79 12.17 -10.31
C VAL A 400 -9.87 13.34 -9.33
N VAL A 401 -10.73 14.32 -9.58
CA VAL A 401 -10.94 15.46 -8.66
C VAL A 401 -11.46 14.98 -7.30
N ALA A 402 -12.46 14.09 -7.28
CA ALA A 402 -13.01 13.56 -6.05
C ALA A 402 -12.00 12.70 -5.28
N LEU A 403 -11.30 11.79 -5.95
CA LEU A 403 -10.29 10.93 -5.32
C LEU A 403 -9.06 11.72 -4.84
N ALA A 404 -8.67 12.78 -5.55
CA ALA A 404 -7.59 13.66 -5.12
C ALA A 404 -7.96 14.45 -3.86
N LEU A 405 -9.23 14.83 -3.70
CA LEU A 405 -9.71 15.60 -2.55
C LEU A 405 -9.95 14.72 -1.32
N LEU A 406 -10.42 13.49 -1.52
CA LEU A 406 -10.75 12.58 -0.43
C LEU A 406 -9.48 12.00 0.20
N PRO A 407 -9.29 12.08 1.53
CA PRO A 407 -8.16 11.49 2.23
C PRO A 407 -8.36 9.97 2.35
N THR A 408 -8.39 9.27 1.22
CA THR A 408 -8.63 7.81 1.16
C THR A 408 -7.59 7.03 1.97
N GLY A 409 -6.36 7.53 2.10
CA GLY A 409 -5.35 6.95 2.99
C GLY A 409 -5.69 7.07 4.49
N ALA A 410 -6.45 8.09 4.89
CA ALA A 410 -6.95 8.21 6.26
C ALA A 410 -8.10 7.22 6.53
N ALA A 411 -8.69 6.59 5.51
CA ALA A 411 -9.73 5.60 5.69
C ALA A 411 -9.20 4.25 6.23
N ASN A 412 -7.89 3.99 6.12
CA ASN A 412 -7.21 2.81 6.70
C ASN A 412 -7.48 2.62 8.20
N ASN A 413 -7.86 3.71 8.84
CA ASN A 413 -8.01 3.94 10.25
C ASN A 413 -9.49 3.82 10.68
N VAL A 414 -10.43 3.80 9.73
CA VAL A 414 -11.87 3.60 10.00
C VAL A 414 -12.09 2.18 10.51
N GLY A 415 -12.73 2.04 11.67
CA GLY A 415 -12.85 0.78 12.42
C GLY A 415 -11.90 0.69 13.62
N VAL A 416 -10.72 1.33 13.53
CA VAL A 416 -9.69 1.31 14.59
C VAL A 416 -9.81 2.54 15.51
N TRP A 417 -10.09 3.73 14.98
CA TRP A 417 -10.29 4.94 15.81
C TRP A 417 -11.74 5.20 16.19
N SER A 418 -12.69 4.60 15.46
CA SER A 418 -14.12 4.74 15.74
C SER A 418 -14.51 4.14 17.10
N VAL A 419 -13.70 3.23 17.67
CA VAL A 419 -13.97 2.64 18.99
C VAL A 419 -13.48 3.53 20.14
N HIS A 420 -12.65 4.54 19.86
CA HIS A 420 -12.34 5.59 20.83
C HIS A 420 -13.24 6.84 20.68
N LEU A 421 -14.18 6.79 19.71
CA LEU A 421 -15.22 7.78 19.47
C LEU A 421 -16.59 7.35 20.02
N PHE A 422 -16.68 6.18 20.68
CA PHE A 422 -17.88 5.68 21.38
C PHE A 422 -17.53 5.10 22.74
#